data_AF-A0A949CGN8-F1
#
_entry.id   AF-A0A949CGN8-F1
#
_cell.length_a   1.000
_cell.length_b   1.000
_cell.length_c   1.000
_cell.angle_alpha   90.00
_cell.angle_beta   90.00
_cell.angle_gamma   90.00
#
_symmetry.space_group_name_H-M   'P 1'
#
loop_
_entity.id
_entity.type
_entity.pdbx_description
1 polymer ?
#
loop_
_entity_poly.entity_id
_entity_poly.type
_entity_poly.pdbx_seq_one_letter_code
_entity_poly.pdbx_strand_id
1 'polypeptide(L)'
;MSKKPFTEQFPSKNPSQTNAPIVFLVGTSTAGKSTICDKILLQDAGAHTCKIWGNDSQFDRNLNACRELLSGNQKFEEVKQYLGETLNEFDVFVPMIGGSFIGRSKDGNQTLHLLREGDLAPLEEEEFERNLADFMEKTEGRYDPKALRIIRELAQENPRDFREVASFGGLSLNDQIVEEAIRNSQQGVATILDVIPPIESFTDRLREMGHECPVHIALIHVPLDKLTKRMEKRNEDAMSEGGNPNNRRDGLFPHDQYGQLFGASDDGEQVGRLSAKSIHEAVEKFGEENGVKIRDMKSDSSLEEEKHKSAMAPIFSTLREGKKLRDHLGFEDGGTTLEVKTKVSADSVYENGEGEAAKIAGKIYDWISQKMEKTKEPSWKIILNRTSESKDDSTITR
;
A
#
# COMPACT_ATOMS: atom_id res chain seq x y z
N MET A 1 -29.62 -11.44 -17.57
CA MET A 1 -29.73 -11.82 -16.15
C MET A 1 -29.05 -10.74 -15.32
N SER A 2 -29.77 -10.09 -14.41
CA SER A 2 -29.26 -9.02 -13.56
C SER A 2 -28.30 -9.60 -12.50
N LYS A 3 -27.04 -9.14 -12.50
CA LYS A 3 -26.03 -9.52 -11.49
C LYS A 3 -26.42 -8.87 -10.16
N LYS A 4 -26.89 -9.66 -9.19
CA LYS A 4 -26.96 -9.19 -7.79
C LYS A 4 -25.54 -9.21 -7.21
N PRO A 5 -25.06 -8.11 -6.60
CA PRO A 5 -23.80 -8.12 -5.88
C PRO A 5 -23.87 -9.08 -4.69
N PHE A 6 -22.76 -9.77 -4.44
CA PHE A 6 -22.59 -10.66 -3.30
C PHE A 6 -22.66 -9.82 -2.03
N THR A 7 -23.68 -10.06 -1.22
CA THR A 7 -23.78 -9.52 0.13
C THR A 7 -23.29 -10.62 1.03
N GLU A 8 -21.98 -10.62 1.35
CA GLU A 8 -21.53 -11.32 2.55
C GLU A 8 -22.42 -10.83 3.70
N GLN A 9 -23.03 -11.75 4.44
CA GLN A 9 -23.79 -11.40 5.63
C GLN A 9 -22.79 -10.97 6.71
N PHE A 10 -22.34 -9.72 6.62
CA PHE A 10 -21.64 -9.06 7.70
C PHE A 10 -22.51 -9.15 8.96
N PRO A 11 -21.91 -9.41 10.13
CA PRO A 11 -22.67 -9.48 11.38
C PRO A 11 -23.57 -8.25 11.50
N SER A 12 -24.87 -8.47 11.73
CA SER A 12 -25.87 -7.41 11.73
C SER A 12 -25.44 -6.33 12.71
N LYS A 13 -25.05 -5.18 12.17
CA LYS A 13 -24.51 -4.06 12.92
C LYS A 13 -25.49 -3.64 14.00
N ASN A 14 -25.02 -3.46 15.23
CA ASN A 14 -25.82 -2.77 16.22
C ASN A 14 -26.04 -1.34 15.68
N PRO A 15 -27.29 -0.86 15.52
CA PRO A 15 -27.57 0.44 14.89
C PRO A 15 -26.96 1.64 15.64
N SER A 16 -26.40 1.42 16.84
CA SER A 16 -25.64 2.39 17.62
C SER A 16 -24.13 2.41 17.34
N GLN A 17 -23.60 1.47 16.56
CA GLN A 17 -22.16 1.37 16.32
C GLN A 17 -21.76 2.19 15.09
N THR A 18 -21.25 3.38 15.39
CA THR A 18 -20.53 4.26 14.47
C THR A 18 -19.27 3.61 13.92
N ASN A 19 -18.98 3.87 12.65
CA ASN A 19 -17.74 3.45 12.02
C ASN A 19 -16.53 4.18 12.61
N ALA A 20 -15.48 3.44 12.97
CA ALA A 20 -14.22 4.01 13.45
C ALA A 20 -13.44 4.69 12.31
N PRO A 21 -12.56 5.65 12.62
CA PRO A 21 -11.88 6.42 11.59
C PRO A 21 -10.78 5.63 10.87
N ILE A 22 -10.49 6.05 9.64
CA ILE A 22 -9.36 5.56 8.84
C ILE A 22 -8.41 6.73 8.56
N VAL A 23 -7.11 6.53 8.80
CA VAL A 23 -6.06 7.54 8.58
C VAL A 23 -5.11 7.05 7.50
N PHE A 24 -4.89 7.84 6.45
CA PHE A 24 -3.82 7.66 5.49
C PHE A 24 -2.57 8.37 5.96
N LEU A 25 -1.49 7.61 6.10
CA LEU A 25 -0.17 8.16 6.34
C LEU A 25 0.58 8.21 5.02
N VAL A 26 0.54 9.38 4.37
CA VAL A 26 1.10 9.57 3.02
C VAL A 26 2.45 10.25 3.12
N GLY A 27 3.43 9.79 2.36
CA GLY A 27 4.75 10.41 2.33
C GLY A 27 5.72 9.55 1.55
N THR A 28 6.86 10.13 1.16
CA THR A 28 7.88 9.40 0.41
C THR A 28 8.42 8.22 1.21
N SER A 29 9.00 7.24 0.52
CA SER A 29 9.88 6.27 1.16
C SER A 29 10.96 7.02 1.94
N THR A 30 11.32 6.53 3.13
CA THR A 30 12.25 7.22 4.05
C THR A 30 11.72 8.52 4.68
N ALA A 31 10.45 8.89 4.47
CA ALA A 31 9.83 10.03 5.16
C ALA A 31 9.62 9.80 6.67
N GLY A 32 9.88 8.60 7.21
CA GLY A 32 9.72 8.28 8.63
C GLY A 32 8.32 7.79 9.03
N LYS A 33 7.52 7.32 8.06
CA LYS A 33 6.15 6.82 8.27
C LYS A 33 6.10 5.66 9.28
N SER A 34 6.90 4.62 9.07
CA SER A 34 6.97 3.46 9.99
C SER A 34 7.36 3.87 11.41
N THR A 35 8.29 4.83 11.56
CA THR A 35 8.65 5.37 12.88
C THR A 35 7.47 6.10 13.54
N ILE A 36 6.66 6.83 12.78
CA ILE A 36 5.43 7.45 13.29
C ILE A 36 4.44 6.37 13.72
N CYS A 37 4.23 5.34 12.89
CA CYS A 37 3.39 4.18 13.20
C CYS A 37 3.81 3.50 14.51
N ASP A 38 5.10 3.22 14.71
CA ASP A 38 5.63 2.62 15.94
C ASP A 38 5.33 3.49 17.16
N LYS A 39 5.47 4.82 17.03
CA LYS A 39 5.16 5.75 18.12
C LYS A 39 3.66 5.78 18.44
N ILE A 40 2.80 5.63 17.44
CA ILE A 40 1.35 5.50 17.66
C ILE A 40 1.03 4.19 18.37
N LEU A 41 1.61 3.06 17.95
CA LEU A 41 1.41 1.77 18.62
C LEU A 41 1.90 1.79 20.08
N LEU A 42 3.02 2.47 20.35
CA LEU A 42 3.51 2.66 21.73
C LEU A 42 2.55 3.50 22.57
N GLN A 43 1.86 4.49 21.97
CA GLN A 43 0.83 5.27 22.65
C GLN A 43 -0.46 4.47 22.87
N ASP A 44 -0.79 3.56 21.94
CA ASP A 44 -1.96 2.68 22.00
C ASP A 44 -1.74 1.42 22.86
N ALA A 45 -0.52 1.20 23.37
CA ALA A 45 -0.12 0.02 24.14
C ALA A 45 -0.94 -0.09 25.45
N GLY A 46 -2.10 -0.74 25.35
CA GLY A 46 -3.06 -0.94 26.43
C GLY A 46 -4.51 -0.68 26.05
N ALA A 47 -4.77 0.10 25.00
CA ALA A 47 -6.11 0.42 24.54
C ALA A 47 -6.53 -0.45 23.33
N HIS A 48 -5.57 -0.89 22.50
CA HIS A 48 -5.82 -1.68 21.28
C HIS A 48 -6.88 -1.04 20.37
N THR A 49 -6.91 0.29 20.34
CA THR A 49 -7.94 1.07 19.63
C THR A 49 -7.58 1.30 18.18
N CYS A 50 -6.32 1.08 17.81
CA CYS A 50 -5.81 1.34 16.48
C CYS A 50 -5.07 0.13 15.91
N LYS A 51 -5.34 -0.19 14.63
CA LYS A 51 -4.55 -1.12 13.83
C LYS A 51 -3.78 -0.35 12.76
N ILE A 52 -2.55 -0.79 12.50
CA ILE A 52 -1.73 -0.26 11.43
C ILE A 52 -1.62 -1.31 10.32
N TRP A 53 -1.88 -0.86 9.10
CA TRP A 53 -1.70 -1.65 7.89
C TRP A 53 -0.82 -0.86 6.93
N GLY A 54 0.18 -1.51 6.41
CA GLY A 54 1.02 -1.01 5.33
C GLY A 54 1.49 -2.17 4.48
N ASN A 55 2.04 -1.86 3.31
CA ASN A 55 2.49 -2.88 2.37
C ASN A 55 3.42 -3.89 3.04
N ASP A 56 4.43 -3.42 3.79
CA ASP A 56 5.40 -4.26 4.49
C ASP A 56 4.73 -5.18 5.54
N SER A 57 3.80 -4.65 6.34
CA SER A 57 3.12 -5.45 7.38
C SER A 57 2.12 -6.46 6.82
N GLN A 58 1.41 -6.11 5.73
CA GLN A 58 0.49 -7.03 5.06
C GLN A 58 1.28 -8.13 4.36
N PHE A 59 2.41 -7.74 3.77
CA PHE A 59 3.39 -8.65 3.17
C PHE A 59 3.91 -9.66 4.19
N ASP A 60 4.34 -9.22 5.37
CA ASP A 60 4.81 -10.12 6.44
C ASP A 60 3.73 -11.08 6.92
N ARG A 61 2.46 -10.63 6.98
CA ARG A 61 1.33 -11.51 7.35
C ARG A 61 1.05 -12.55 6.28
N ASN A 62 1.01 -12.14 5.01
CA ASN A 62 0.82 -13.07 3.89
C ASN A 62 1.97 -14.10 3.86
N LEU A 63 3.20 -13.67 4.14
CA LEU A 63 4.37 -14.53 4.27
C LEU A 63 4.23 -15.53 5.41
N ASN A 64 3.81 -15.08 6.59
CA ASN A 64 3.64 -15.97 7.74
C ASN A 64 2.50 -16.96 7.51
N ALA A 65 1.37 -16.53 6.94
CA ALA A 65 0.27 -17.43 6.59
C ALA A 65 0.73 -18.50 5.58
N CYS A 66 1.49 -18.10 4.55
CA CYS A 66 2.08 -19.07 3.62
C CYS A 66 3.05 -20.03 4.32
N ARG A 67 3.94 -19.51 5.19
CA ARG A 67 4.90 -20.35 5.91
C ARG A 67 4.21 -21.33 6.84
N GLU A 68 3.18 -20.91 7.56
CA GLU A 68 2.40 -21.76 8.47
C GLU A 68 1.70 -22.87 7.70
N LEU A 69 0.97 -22.54 6.64
CA LEU A 69 0.24 -23.52 5.82
C LEU A 69 1.15 -24.53 5.14
N LEU A 70 2.37 -24.12 4.81
CA LEU A 70 3.33 -24.97 4.11
C LEU A 70 4.35 -25.63 5.06
N SER A 71 4.31 -25.27 6.35
CA SER A 71 5.20 -25.86 7.36
C SER A 71 4.90 -27.34 7.55
N GLY A 72 5.95 -28.17 7.49
CA GLY A 72 5.83 -29.63 7.63
C GLY A 72 5.46 -30.38 6.35
N ASN A 73 5.23 -29.69 5.22
CA ASN A 73 5.06 -30.36 3.93
C ASN A 73 6.42 -30.60 3.25
N GLN A 74 6.79 -31.86 3.01
CA GLN A 74 8.06 -32.23 2.38
C GLN A 74 8.26 -31.60 1.00
N LYS A 75 7.18 -31.49 0.19
CA LYS A 75 7.23 -30.84 -1.11
C LYS A 75 7.50 -29.34 -1.01
N PHE A 76 7.07 -28.69 0.08
CA PHE A 76 7.40 -27.29 0.29
C PHE A 76 8.87 -27.09 0.65
N GLU A 77 9.48 -28.01 1.40
CA GLU A 77 10.93 -27.98 1.63
C GLU A 77 11.71 -28.14 0.32
N GLU A 78 11.18 -28.90 -0.65
CA GLU A 78 11.74 -28.96 -2.01
C GLU A 78 11.61 -27.61 -2.73
N VAL A 79 10.45 -26.94 -2.65
CA VAL A 79 10.27 -25.57 -3.19
C VAL A 79 11.31 -24.61 -2.63
N LYS A 80 11.63 -24.71 -1.32
CA LYS A 80 12.67 -23.86 -0.71
C LYS A 80 14.05 -24.07 -1.33
N GLN A 81 14.37 -25.29 -1.74
CA GLN A 81 15.64 -25.59 -2.39
C GLN A 81 15.74 -24.98 -3.78
N TYR A 82 14.63 -24.95 -4.53
CA TYR A 82 14.58 -24.33 -5.87
C TYR A 82 14.50 -22.80 -5.80
N LEU A 83 13.82 -22.26 -4.79
CA LEU A 83 13.70 -20.82 -4.61
C LEU A 83 14.90 -20.21 -3.86
N GLY A 84 15.76 -21.01 -3.21
CA GLY A 84 16.98 -20.53 -2.57
C GLY A 84 16.77 -19.30 -1.68
N GLU A 85 17.63 -18.28 -1.82
CA GLU A 85 17.49 -16.98 -1.15
C GLU A 85 16.35 -16.12 -1.74
N THR A 86 15.85 -16.45 -2.93
CA THR A 86 14.74 -15.76 -3.62
C THR A 86 13.41 -15.89 -2.89
N LEU A 87 13.27 -16.85 -1.96
CA LEU A 87 12.14 -16.89 -1.02
C LEU A 87 12.08 -15.69 -0.06
N ASN A 88 13.22 -15.02 0.15
CA ASN A 88 13.26 -13.76 0.89
C ASN A 88 12.80 -12.57 0.02
N GLU A 89 12.70 -12.73 -1.30
CA GLU A 89 12.20 -11.73 -2.25
C GLU A 89 10.76 -12.07 -2.66
N PHE A 90 9.81 -11.86 -1.75
CA PHE A 90 8.42 -12.33 -1.87
C PHE A 90 7.53 -11.52 -2.84
N ASP A 91 8.06 -10.53 -3.57
CA ASP A 91 7.40 -9.98 -4.78
C ASP A 91 7.09 -11.09 -5.82
N VAL A 92 7.73 -12.25 -5.63
CA VAL A 92 7.71 -13.44 -6.45
C VAL A 92 6.61 -14.42 -5.97
N PHE A 93 6.43 -14.63 -4.66
CA PHE A 93 5.70 -15.79 -4.15
C PHE A 93 4.16 -15.70 -4.23
N VAL A 94 3.56 -14.52 -4.00
CA VAL A 94 2.10 -14.32 -4.11
C VAL A 94 1.63 -14.42 -5.58
N PRO A 95 2.34 -13.80 -6.56
CA PRO A 95 2.09 -14.07 -7.98
C PRO A 95 2.31 -15.54 -8.36
N MET A 96 3.26 -16.26 -7.76
CA MET A 96 3.44 -17.70 -7.99
C MET A 96 2.26 -18.54 -7.48
N ILE A 97 1.68 -18.22 -6.31
CA ILE A 97 0.51 -18.92 -5.79
C ILE A 97 -0.73 -18.60 -6.63
N GLY A 98 -0.99 -17.33 -6.95
CA GLY A 98 -2.03 -16.96 -7.92
C GLY A 98 -1.79 -17.61 -9.29
N GLY A 99 -0.52 -17.70 -9.68
CA GLY A 99 0.03 -18.41 -10.84
C GLY A 99 0.00 -19.93 -10.73
N SER A 100 -0.35 -20.52 -9.59
CA SER A 100 -0.54 -21.97 -9.44
C SER A 100 -2.01 -22.35 -9.61
N PHE A 101 -2.89 -21.36 -9.50
CA PHE A 101 -4.32 -21.48 -9.74
C PHE A 101 -4.74 -21.13 -11.18
N ILE A 102 -3.84 -20.68 -12.07
CA ILE A 102 -4.06 -19.85 -13.29
C ILE A 102 -5.41 -20.00 -14.03
N GLY A 103 -6.53 -19.72 -13.39
CA GLY A 103 -7.77 -19.44 -14.08
C GLY A 103 -7.59 -18.11 -14.77
N ARG A 104 -7.38 -18.12 -16.10
CA ARG A 104 -7.79 -16.96 -16.87
C ARG A 104 -9.29 -16.82 -16.63
N SER A 105 -9.73 -15.70 -16.07
CA SER A 105 -11.04 -15.19 -16.50
C SER A 105 -11.00 -15.19 -18.03
N LYS A 106 -12.01 -15.82 -18.66
CA LYS A 106 -12.07 -16.06 -20.13
C LYS A 106 -11.83 -14.81 -20.99
N ASP A 107 -11.85 -13.64 -20.37
CA ASP A 107 -11.85 -12.34 -21.02
C ASP A 107 -10.46 -11.67 -21.03
N GLY A 108 -9.41 -12.32 -20.49
CA GLY A 108 -8.01 -11.90 -20.63
C GLY A 108 -7.60 -10.59 -19.95
N ASN A 109 -8.53 -9.91 -19.27
CA ASN A 109 -8.36 -8.54 -18.77
C ASN A 109 -8.88 -8.32 -17.33
N GLN A 110 -9.11 -9.38 -16.55
CA GLN A 110 -9.48 -9.23 -15.15
C GLN A 110 -8.40 -9.81 -14.25
N THR A 111 -7.85 -8.94 -13.40
CA THR A 111 -7.28 -9.27 -12.10
C THR A 111 -8.17 -10.30 -11.40
N LEU A 112 -7.60 -11.18 -10.58
CA LEU A 112 -8.27 -12.29 -9.88
C LEU A 112 -9.51 -11.89 -9.00
N HIS A 113 -9.94 -10.63 -8.99
CA HIS A 113 -10.98 -9.99 -8.19
C HIS A 113 -12.41 -10.56 -8.32
N LEU A 114 -12.69 -11.58 -9.14
CA LEU A 114 -14.08 -11.98 -9.46
C LEU A 114 -14.37 -13.49 -9.46
N LEU A 115 -13.45 -14.33 -8.98
CA LEU A 115 -13.72 -15.76 -8.85
C LEU A 115 -14.60 -16.01 -7.61
N ARG A 116 -15.81 -16.53 -7.81
CA ARG A 116 -16.73 -16.89 -6.71
C ARG A 116 -16.14 -18.05 -5.90
N GLU A 117 -16.72 -18.31 -4.74
CA GLU A 117 -16.37 -19.41 -3.80
C GLU A 117 -16.39 -20.85 -4.40
N GLY A 118 -16.66 -21.01 -5.70
CA GLY A 118 -16.57 -22.26 -6.45
C GLY A 118 -15.70 -22.22 -7.72
N ASP A 119 -15.08 -21.09 -8.07
CA ASP A 119 -14.40 -20.89 -9.37
C ASP A 119 -12.87 -21.10 -9.30
N LEU A 120 -12.31 -21.22 -8.09
CA LEU A 120 -10.90 -21.57 -7.86
C LEU A 120 -10.77 -23.10 -7.82
N ALA A 121 -10.72 -23.71 -9.01
CA ALA A 121 -10.22 -25.06 -9.20
C ALA A 121 -8.79 -24.98 -9.77
N PRO A 122 -7.87 -25.86 -9.35
CA PRO A 122 -6.58 -25.97 -10.02
C PRO A 122 -6.78 -26.22 -11.51
N LEU A 123 -5.94 -25.59 -12.34
CA LEU A 123 -5.99 -25.83 -13.77
C LEU A 123 -5.72 -27.28 -14.12
N GLU A 124 -6.38 -27.73 -15.19
CA GLU A 124 -5.97 -28.93 -15.92
C GLU A 124 -4.52 -28.78 -16.43
N GLU A 125 -3.80 -29.89 -16.52
CA GLU A 125 -2.35 -29.90 -16.78
C GLU A 125 -1.97 -29.16 -18.07
N GLU A 126 -2.71 -29.37 -19.14
CA GLU A 126 -2.49 -28.72 -20.43
C GLU A 126 -2.67 -27.20 -20.36
N GLU A 127 -3.67 -26.72 -19.59
CA GLU A 127 -3.91 -25.30 -19.41
C GLU A 127 -2.84 -24.66 -18.53
N PHE A 128 -2.39 -25.39 -17.50
CA PHE A 128 -1.32 -24.94 -16.63
C PHE A 128 -0.02 -24.77 -17.40
N GLU A 129 0.40 -25.77 -18.17
CA GLU A 129 1.67 -25.71 -18.92
C GLU A 129 1.68 -24.57 -19.96
N ARG A 130 0.53 -24.32 -20.62
CA ARG A 130 0.39 -23.18 -21.54
C ARG A 130 0.52 -21.85 -20.81
N ASN A 131 -0.13 -21.72 -19.66
CA ASN A 131 -0.11 -20.48 -18.89
C ASN A 131 1.22 -20.27 -18.16
N LEU A 132 1.89 -21.35 -17.75
CA LEU A 132 3.24 -21.34 -17.20
C LEU A 132 4.23 -20.78 -18.22
N ALA A 133 4.16 -21.19 -19.49
CA ALA A 133 5.02 -20.65 -20.54
C ALA A 133 4.84 -19.12 -20.72
N ASP A 134 3.58 -18.64 -20.80
CA ASP A 134 3.25 -17.20 -20.90
C ASP A 134 3.70 -16.42 -19.65
N PHE A 135 3.53 -17.00 -18.46
CA PHE A 135 4.01 -16.42 -17.21
C PHE A 135 5.55 -16.32 -17.19
N MET A 136 6.25 -17.40 -17.56
CA MET A 136 7.71 -17.44 -17.63
C MET A 136 8.26 -16.42 -18.63
N GLU A 137 7.58 -16.22 -19.75
CA GLU A 137 7.93 -15.19 -20.74
C GLU A 137 7.74 -13.77 -20.17
N LYS A 138 6.56 -13.47 -19.60
CA LYS A 138 6.26 -12.16 -19.00
C LYS A 138 7.14 -11.78 -17.83
N THR A 139 7.64 -12.79 -17.13
CA THR A 139 8.51 -12.62 -15.97
C THR A 139 9.98 -12.77 -16.32
N GLU A 140 10.30 -12.87 -17.61
CA GLU A 140 11.68 -12.98 -18.11
C GLU A 140 12.46 -14.14 -17.45
N GLY A 141 11.77 -15.22 -17.11
CA GLY A 141 12.41 -16.38 -16.48
C GLY A 141 12.77 -16.21 -15.01
N ARG A 142 12.24 -15.19 -14.31
CA ARG A 142 12.54 -14.90 -12.89
C ARG A 142 12.23 -16.05 -11.92
N TYR A 143 11.44 -17.03 -12.35
CA TYR A 143 10.90 -18.09 -11.50
C TYR A 143 11.43 -19.46 -11.93
N ASP A 144 11.54 -20.41 -10.99
CA ASP A 144 11.84 -21.80 -11.32
C ASP A 144 10.53 -22.54 -11.72
N PRO A 145 10.40 -23.07 -12.95
CA PRO A 145 9.20 -23.79 -13.40
C PRO A 145 8.86 -25.02 -12.56
N LYS A 146 9.88 -25.66 -11.96
CA LYS A 146 9.74 -26.83 -11.10
C LYS A 146 9.15 -26.41 -9.76
N ALA A 147 9.59 -25.29 -9.19
CA ALA A 147 8.96 -24.71 -8.01
C ALA A 147 7.47 -24.40 -8.27
N LEU A 148 7.14 -23.79 -9.40
CA LEU A 148 5.75 -23.50 -9.81
C LEU A 148 4.88 -24.77 -9.93
N ARG A 149 5.43 -25.85 -10.51
CA ARG A 149 4.73 -27.15 -10.57
C ARG A 149 4.48 -27.73 -9.19
N ILE A 150 5.45 -27.66 -8.28
CA ILE A 150 5.27 -28.15 -6.92
C ILE A 150 4.21 -27.33 -6.18
N ILE A 151 4.19 -26.00 -6.34
CA ILE A 151 3.15 -25.15 -5.74
C ILE A 151 1.77 -25.50 -6.30
N ARG A 152 1.64 -25.81 -7.60
CA ARG A 152 0.39 -26.34 -8.18
C ARG A 152 -0.03 -27.67 -7.56
N GLU A 153 0.88 -28.62 -7.43
CA GLU A 153 0.57 -29.91 -6.78
C GLU A 153 0.09 -29.70 -5.34
N LEU A 154 0.76 -28.83 -4.58
CA LEU A 154 0.37 -28.48 -3.22
C LEU A 154 -1.03 -27.84 -3.18
N ALA A 155 -1.35 -26.98 -4.14
CA ALA A 155 -2.68 -26.38 -4.30
C ALA A 155 -3.76 -27.41 -4.68
N GLN A 156 -3.40 -28.45 -5.45
CA GLN A 156 -4.30 -29.57 -5.77
C GLN A 156 -4.57 -30.48 -4.57
N GLU A 157 -3.55 -30.73 -3.76
CA GLU A 157 -3.64 -31.55 -2.55
C GLU A 157 -4.41 -30.83 -1.43
N ASN A 158 -4.22 -29.51 -1.30
CA ASN A 158 -4.78 -28.70 -0.21
C ASN A 158 -5.57 -27.50 -0.76
N PRO A 159 -6.65 -27.73 -1.54
CA PRO A 159 -7.33 -26.68 -2.28
C PRO A 159 -8.04 -25.66 -1.39
N ARG A 160 -8.36 -26.00 -0.13
CA ARG A 160 -8.96 -25.05 0.82
C ARG A 160 -7.90 -24.09 1.38
N ASP A 161 -6.81 -24.63 1.86
CA ASP A 161 -5.70 -23.89 2.46
C ASP A 161 -5.10 -22.92 1.44
N PHE A 162 -4.83 -23.43 0.23
CA PHE A 162 -4.34 -22.61 -0.86
C PHE A 162 -5.37 -21.63 -1.41
N ARG A 163 -6.67 -21.91 -1.28
CA ARG A 163 -7.72 -20.94 -1.61
C ARG A 163 -7.78 -19.81 -0.60
N GLU A 164 -7.58 -20.09 0.69
CA GLU A 164 -7.46 -19.05 1.71
C GLU A 164 -6.27 -18.14 1.38
N VAL A 165 -5.10 -18.72 1.04
CA VAL A 165 -3.92 -17.95 0.57
C VAL A 165 -4.17 -17.22 -0.75
N ALA A 166 -4.78 -17.88 -1.73
CA ALA A 166 -5.07 -17.30 -3.05
C ALA A 166 -6.21 -16.29 -3.01
N SER A 167 -7.07 -16.29 -1.98
CA SER A 167 -8.02 -15.21 -1.72
C SER A 167 -7.30 -13.91 -1.35
N PHE A 168 -6.11 -14.01 -0.72
CA PHE A 168 -5.13 -12.92 -0.65
C PHE A 168 -4.36 -12.67 -1.96
N GLY A 169 -4.50 -13.50 -2.98
CA GLY A 169 -3.99 -13.26 -4.34
C GLY A 169 -5.05 -12.68 -5.29
N GLY A 170 -6.31 -12.69 -4.86
CA GLY A 170 -7.48 -12.22 -5.60
C GLY A 170 -7.45 -10.72 -5.83
N LEU A 171 -7.18 -9.99 -4.75
CA LEU A 171 -7.17 -8.54 -4.62
C LEU A 171 -5.75 -8.00 -4.75
N SER A 172 -5.58 -6.78 -5.28
CA SER A 172 -4.27 -6.14 -5.20
C SER A 172 -3.94 -5.95 -3.71
N LEU A 173 -2.64 -5.92 -3.34
CA LEU A 173 -2.25 -5.70 -1.95
C LEU A 173 -2.93 -4.46 -1.36
N ASN A 174 -3.07 -3.41 -2.18
CA ASN A 174 -3.79 -2.20 -1.82
C ASN A 174 -5.27 -2.46 -1.52
N ASP A 175 -5.97 -3.22 -2.37
CA ASP A 175 -7.39 -3.53 -2.15
C ASP A 175 -7.62 -4.35 -0.87
N GLN A 176 -6.72 -5.28 -0.54
CA GLN A 176 -6.79 -6.03 0.73
C GLN A 176 -6.65 -5.10 1.92
N ILE A 177 -5.68 -4.19 1.86
CA ILE A 177 -5.48 -3.17 2.88
C ILE A 177 -6.73 -2.29 3.01
N VAL A 178 -7.38 -1.95 1.90
CA VAL A 178 -8.65 -1.19 1.88
C VAL A 178 -9.78 -1.96 2.58
N GLU A 179 -10.05 -3.17 2.14
CA GLU A 179 -11.17 -3.97 2.66
C GLU A 179 -11.02 -4.25 4.15
N GLU A 180 -9.79 -4.51 4.58
CA GLU A 180 -9.49 -4.75 5.97
C GLU A 180 -9.58 -3.46 6.82
N ALA A 181 -9.20 -2.30 6.28
CA ALA A 181 -9.46 -1.01 6.94
C ALA A 181 -10.96 -0.74 7.11
N ILE A 182 -11.76 -1.07 6.09
CA ILE A 182 -13.23 -0.95 6.14
C ILE A 182 -13.80 -1.90 7.19
N ARG A 183 -13.36 -3.16 7.20
CA ARG A 183 -13.78 -4.16 8.19
C ARG A 183 -13.46 -3.71 9.62
N ASN A 184 -12.23 -3.23 9.85
CA ASN A 184 -11.83 -2.69 11.15
C ASN A 184 -12.69 -1.49 11.55
N SER A 185 -12.94 -0.57 10.60
CA SER A 185 -13.82 0.57 10.80
C SER A 185 -15.23 0.15 11.23
N GLN A 186 -15.83 -0.85 10.58
CA GLN A 186 -17.14 -1.40 10.93
C GLN A 186 -17.17 -2.04 12.32
N GLN A 187 -16.05 -2.63 12.75
CA GLN A 187 -15.87 -3.24 14.06
C GLN A 187 -15.59 -2.22 15.17
N GLY A 188 -15.49 -0.92 14.86
CA GLY A 188 -15.15 0.11 15.83
C GLY A 188 -13.65 0.18 16.13
N VAL A 189 -12.80 -0.32 15.25
CA VAL A 189 -11.33 -0.29 15.38
C VAL A 189 -10.77 0.74 14.40
N ALA A 190 -10.08 1.77 14.91
CA ALA A 190 -9.46 2.76 14.05
C ALA A 190 -8.32 2.13 13.25
N THR A 191 -8.10 2.61 12.03
CA THR A 191 -7.07 2.05 11.15
C THR A 191 -6.15 3.12 10.60
N ILE A 192 -4.83 2.91 10.66
CA ILE A 192 -3.83 3.71 9.98
C ILE A 192 -3.28 2.93 8.80
N LEU A 193 -3.24 3.57 7.63
CA LEU A 193 -2.77 3.04 6.37
C LEU A 193 -1.43 3.68 6.00
N ASP A 194 -0.34 2.93 6.19
CA ASP A 194 1.01 3.24 5.70
C ASP A 194 1.16 2.72 4.27
N VAL A 195 0.46 3.37 3.34
CA VAL A 195 0.43 3.02 1.92
C VAL A 195 0.79 4.21 1.06
N ILE A 196 1.40 3.92 -0.10
CA ILE A 196 1.54 4.92 -1.16
C ILE A 196 0.23 4.90 -1.94
N PRO A 197 -0.50 6.02 -2.00
CA PRO A 197 -1.86 6.03 -2.52
C PRO A 197 -1.98 5.63 -4.00
N PRO A 198 -3.18 5.17 -4.37
CA PRO A 198 -4.14 6.09 -4.98
C PRO A 198 -5.30 6.40 -4.01
N ILE A 199 -5.30 7.59 -3.41
CA ILE A 199 -6.33 8.04 -2.44
C ILE A 199 -7.70 8.10 -3.11
N GLU A 200 -7.71 8.47 -4.38
CA GLU A 200 -8.91 8.60 -5.21
C GLU A 200 -9.60 7.25 -5.38
N SER A 201 -8.84 6.20 -5.73
CA SER A 201 -9.40 4.85 -5.85
C SER A 201 -9.91 4.33 -4.52
N PHE A 202 -9.27 4.68 -3.40
CA PHE A 202 -9.76 4.34 -2.07
C PHE A 202 -11.10 5.02 -1.76
N THR A 203 -11.21 6.32 -2.05
CA THR A 203 -12.44 7.08 -1.77
C THR A 203 -13.60 6.60 -2.62
N ASP A 204 -13.34 6.27 -3.89
CA ASP A 204 -14.33 5.66 -4.76
C ASP A 204 -14.73 4.28 -4.25
N ARG A 205 -13.78 3.47 -3.78
CA ARG A 205 -14.06 2.15 -3.20
C ARG A 205 -14.93 2.22 -1.94
N LEU A 206 -14.66 3.17 -1.04
CA LEU A 206 -15.52 3.44 0.11
C LEU A 206 -16.96 3.74 -0.32
N ARG A 207 -17.12 4.57 -1.35
CA ARG A 207 -18.42 4.96 -1.89
C ARG A 207 -19.14 3.77 -2.54
N GLU A 208 -18.44 2.96 -3.33
CA GLU A 208 -18.97 1.74 -3.94
C GLU A 208 -19.51 0.75 -2.88
N MET A 209 -18.80 0.63 -1.76
CA MET A 209 -19.19 -0.23 -0.65
C MET A 209 -20.26 0.39 0.26
N GLY A 210 -20.68 1.64 0.00
CA GLY A 210 -21.61 2.36 0.86
C GLY A 210 -21.11 2.54 2.29
N HIS A 211 -19.78 2.56 2.49
CA HIS A 211 -19.17 2.67 3.82
C HIS A 211 -18.81 4.12 4.12
N GLU A 212 -19.49 4.71 5.09
CA GLU A 212 -19.21 6.07 5.57
C GLU A 212 -18.43 6.01 6.88
N CYS A 213 -17.21 6.54 6.89
CA CYS A 213 -16.42 6.70 8.11
C CYS A 213 -15.60 8.00 8.05
N PRO A 214 -15.15 8.54 9.20
CA PRO A 214 -14.22 9.65 9.18
C PRO A 214 -12.89 9.20 8.54
N VAL A 215 -12.50 9.86 7.45
CA VAL A 215 -11.20 9.65 6.80
C VAL A 215 -10.30 10.83 7.13
N HIS A 216 -9.02 10.56 7.40
CA HIS A 216 -7.98 11.57 7.55
C HIS A 216 -6.81 11.29 6.60
N ILE A 217 -6.30 12.30 5.92
CA ILE A 217 -5.07 12.21 5.13
C ILE A 217 -3.99 13.05 5.82
N ALA A 218 -3.02 12.36 6.42
CA ALA A 218 -1.84 12.95 7.03
C ALA A 218 -0.66 12.88 6.05
N LEU A 219 -0.34 14.00 5.41
CA LEU A 219 0.78 14.10 4.48
C LEU A 219 2.06 14.44 5.24
N ILE A 220 3.05 13.55 5.16
CA ILE A 220 4.35 13.67 5.82
C ILE A 220 5.36 14.26 4.85
N HIS A 221 5.69 15.53 5.06
CA HIS A 221 6.67 16.24 4.27
C HIS A 221 8.06 16.14 4.89
N VAL A 222 9.04 15.79 4.07
CA VAL A 222 10.46 15.85 4.42
C VAL A 222 11.17 16.59 3.29
N PRO A 223 11.74 17.79 3.55
CA PRO A 223 12.53 18.52 2.55
C PRO A 223 13.53 17.61 1.82
N LEU A 224 13.66 17.77 0.50
CA LEU A 224 14.43 16.85 -0.35
C LEU A 224 15.89 16.66 0.13
N ASP A 225 16.52 17.72 0.63
CA ASP A 225 17.88 17.67 1.18
C ASP A 225 17.95 16.82 2.47
N LYS A 226 16.96 16.95 3.35
CA LYS A 226 16.81 16.10 4.54
C LYS A 226 16.49 14.65 4.14
N LEU A 227 15.67 14.44 3.11
CA LEU A 227 15.35 13.11 2.58
C LEU A 227 16.60 12.39 2.08
N THR A 228 17.43 13.07 1.29
CA THR A 228 18.72 12.58 0.80
C THR A 228 19.62 12.13 1.97
N LYS A 229 19.78 12.97 3.01
CA LYS A 229 20.56 12.61 4.21
C LYS A 229 20.00 11.40 4.95
N ARG A 230 18.67 11.29 5.07
CA ARG A 230 18.04 10.12 5.72
C ARG A 230 18.25 8.84 4.92
N MET A 231 18.25 8.92 3.58
CA MET A 231 18.57 7.77 2.74
C MET A 231 20.03 7.35 2.89
N GLU A 232 20.98 8.29 2.93
CA GLU A 232 22.39 8.01 3.19
C GLU A 232 22.55 7.24 4.51
N LYS A 233 22.01 7.79 5.60
CA LYS A 233 22.07 7.15 6.91
C LYS A 233 21.41 5.77 6.91
N ARG A 234 20.24 5.62 6.27
CA ARG A 234 19.56 4.32 6.17
C ARG A 234 20.41 3.29 5.43
N ASN A 235 21.11 3.70 4.38
CA ASN A 235 21.99 2.83 3.62
C ASN A 235 23.26 2.47 4.41
N GLU A 236 23.84 3.42 5.14
CA GLU A 236 24.94 3.17 6.07
C GLU A 236 24.54 2.16 7.16
N ASP A 237 23.39 2.37 7.80
CA ASP A 237 22.85 1.48 8.83
C ASP A 237 22.58 0.07 8.25
N ALA A 238 22.03 -0.02 7.04
CA ALA A 238 21.77 -1.28 6.35
C ALA A 238 23.05 -2.08 6.02
N MET A 239 24.16 -1.39 5.79
CA MET A 239 25.46 -1.99 5.44
C MET A 239 26.40 -2.15 6.64
N SER A 240 26.00 -1.68 7.83
CA SER A 240 26.77 -1.80 9.07
C SER A 240 26.82 -3.25 9.59
N GLU A 241 27.70 -3.53 10.56
CA GLU A 241 27.78 -4.84 11.19
C GLU A 241 26.46 -5.17 11.92
N GLY A 242 25.77 -6.23 11.47
CA GLY A 242 24.44 -6.59 11.95
C GLY A 242 23.29 -5.80 11.32
N GLY A 243 23.57 -4.95 10.34
CA GLY A 243 22.58 -4.27 9.51
C GLY A 243 21.77 -5.24 8.66
N ASN A 244 20.59 -4.80 8.21
CA ASN A 244 19.75 -5.54 7.28
C ASN A 244 19.95 -4.97 5.85
N PRO A 245 20.65 -5.67 4.94
CA PRO A 245 20.90 -5.18 3.59
C PRO A 245 19.61 -4.89 2.79
N ASN A 246 18.51 -5.59 3.06
CA ASN A 246 17.21 -5.36 2.40
C ASN A 246 16.60 -4.00 2.78
N ASN A 247 17.13 -3.37 3.83
CA ASN A 247 16.70 -2.05 4.26
C ASN A 247 17.34 -0.91 3.45
N ARG A 248 18.36 -1.22 2.65
CA ARG A 248 18.99 -0.28 1.73
C ARG A 248 17.98 0.25 0.72
N ARG A 249 18.15 1.51 0.32
CA ARG A 249 17.35 2.21 -0.67
C ARG A 249 18.29 2.76 -1.73
N ASP A 250 18.34 2.07 -2.86
CA ASP A 250 19.08 2.51 -4.04
C ASP A 250 18.16 3.25 -5.02
N GLY A 251 18.77 3.99 -5.94
CA GLY A 251 18.03 4.73 -6.97
C GLY A 251 17.33 5.99 -6.47
N LEU A 252 16.64 6.65 -7.40
CA LEU A 252 15.92 7.90 -7.16
C LEU A 252 14.45 7.68 -6.77
N PHE A 253 14.03 6.46 -6.42
CA PHE A 253 12.63 6.16 -6.15
C PHE A 253 12.01 7.08 -5.07
N PRO A 254 12.64 7.31 -3.90
CA PRO A 254 12.07 8.23 -2.91
C PRO A 254 11.99 9.69 -3.41
N HIS A 255 12.91 10.11 -4.29
CA HIS A 255 12.92 11.44 -4.89
C HIS A 255 11.87 11.60 -6.00
N ASP A 256 11.62 10.53 -6.77
CA ASP A 256 10.50 10.47 -7.73
C ASP A 256 9.17 10.63 -7.01
N GLN A 257 8.97 9.86 -5.93
CA GLN A 257 7.79 10.02 -5.06
C GLN A 257 7.67 11.43 -4.49
N TYR A 258 8.79 12.09 -4.19
CA TYR A 258 8.77 13.48 -3.75
C TYR A 258 8.17 14.38 -4.84
N GLY A 259 8.54 14.20 -6.11
CA GLY A 259 7.97 14.95 -7.23
C GLY A 259 6.49 14.67 -7.51
N GLN A 260 6.00 13.48 -7.16
CA GLN A 260 4.59 13.13 -7.27
C GLN A 260 3.75 13.82 -6.17
N LEU A 261 4.27 13.87 -4.95
CA LEU A 261 3.56 14.44 -3.79
C LEU A 261 3.76 15.97 -3.66
N PHE A 262 4.91 16.47 -4.13
CA PHE A 262 5.36 17.83 -3.91
C PHE A 262 6.02 18.41 -5.18
N GLY A 263 5.94 19.72 -5.36
CA GLY A 263 6.64 20.41 -6.45
C GLY A 263 5.99 21.74 -6.78
N ALA A 264 6.20 22.22 -8.00
CA ALA A 264 5.42 23.31 -8.55
C ALA A 264 3.95 22.85 -8.64
N SER A 265 3.06 23.66 -8.08
CA SER A 265 1.62 23.52 -8.28
C SER A 265 0.96 24.90 -8.19
N ASP A 266 -0.12 25.08 -8.94
CA ASP A 266 -0.91 26.31 -8.89
C ASP A 266 -1.70 26.36 -7.57
N ASP A 267 -2.20 25.22 -7.14
CA ASP A 267 -2.88 24.96 -5.88
C ASP A 267 -1.95 24.32 -4.83
N GLY A 268 -2.43 24.19 -3.59
CA GLY A 268 -1.70 23.50 -2.52
C GLY A 268 -1.02 24.39 -1.50
N GLU A 269 -0.74 23.81 -0.34
CA GLU A 269 -0.06 24.47 0.77
C GLU A 269 1.44 24.58 0.45
N GLN A 270 2.04 25.76 0.70
CA GLN A 270 3.48 25.94 0.57
C GLN A 270 4.19 25.22 1.72
N VAL A 271 4.97 24.19 1.37
CA VAL A 271 5.68 23.34 2.34
C VAL A 271 7.18 23.62 2.39
N GLY A 272 7.70 24.41 1.46
CA GLY A 272 9.08 24.87 1.53
C GLY A 272 9.64 25.41 0.22
N ARG A 273 10.96 25.40 0.13
CA ARG A 273 11.72 25.82 -1.05
C ARG A 273 12.77 24.77 -1.39
N LEU A 274 12.85 24.41 -2.66
CA LEU A 274 13.80 23.44 -3.19
C LEU A 274 14.81 24.13 -4.09
N SER A 275 16.09 23.79 -3.93
CA SER A 275 17.13 24.27 -4.83
C SER A 275 17.44 23.24 -5.90
N ALA A 276 17.78 23.70 -7.11
CA ALA A 276 18.29 22.84 -8.17
C ALA A 276 19.55 22.09 -7.72
N LYS A 277 20.36 22.69 -6.83
CA LYS A 277 21.55 22.07 -6.25
C LYS A 277 21.20 20.80 -5.47
N SER A 278 20.16 20.83 -4.64
CA SER A 278 19.71 19.67 -3.86
C SER A 278 19.28 18.50 -4.75
N ILE A 279 18.72 18.78 -5.92
CA ILE A 279 18.37 17.75 -6.91
C ILE A 279 19.64 17.15 -7.53
N HIS A 280 20.61 17.99 -7.88
CA HIS A 280 21.88 17.51 -8.44
C HIS A 280 22.62 16.62 -7.43
N GLU A 281 22.67 17.03 -6.16
CA GLU A 281 23.26 16.25 -5.07
C GLU A 281 22.56 14.89 -4.91
N ALA A 282 21.22 14.85 -4.97
CA ALA A 282 20.46 13.61 -4.91
C ALA A 282 20.77 12.68 -6.10
N VAL A 283 20.81 13.24 -7.32
CA VAL A 283 21.12 12.49 -8.54
C VAL A 283 22.56 11.99 -8.56
N GLU A 284 23.51 12.78 -8.09
CA GLU A 284 24.91 12.37 -7.99
C GLU A 284 25.10 11.22 -7.00
N LYS A 285 24.37 11.23 -5.88
CA LYS A 285 24.48 10.20 -4.84
C LYS A 285 23.70 8.92 -5.16
N PHE A 286 22.50 9.05 -5.73
CA PHE A 286 21.55 7.95 -5.87
C PHE A 286 21.14 7.65 -7.31
N GLY A 287 21.59 8.43 -8.29
CA GLY A 287 21.31 8.19 -9.71
C GLY A 287 22.10 7.04 -10.32
N GLU A 288 23.03 6.44 -9.57
CA GLU A 288 23.81 5.27 -9.98
C GLU A 288 23.25 4.02 -9.28
N GLU A 289 22.72 3.09 -10.07
CA GLU A 289 22.28 1.77 -9.58
C GLU A 289 23.44 0.78 -9.76
N ASN A 290 23.87 0.11 -8.69
CA ASN A 290 24.91 -0.93 -8.71
C ASN A 290 26.31 -0.49 -9.20
N GLY A 291 26.70 0.77 -8.98
CA GLY A 291 28.07 1.24 -9.26
C GLY A 291 28.40 1.46 -10.74
N VAL A 292 27.41 1.37 -11.64
CA VAL A 292 27.57 1.75 -13.04
C VAL A 292 27.16 3.21 -13.21
N LYS A 293 28.14 4.09 -13.44
CA LYS A 293 27.88 5.45 -13.88
C LYS A 293 27.20 5.41 -15.24
N ILE A 294 25.93 5.81 -15.32
CA ILE A 294 25.14 5.75 -16.58
C ILE A 294 25.76 6.62 -17.69
N ARG A 295 26.65 7.57 -17.36
CA ARG A 295 27.44 8.31 -18.37
C ARG A 295 28.24 7.39 -19.30
N ASP A 296 28.59 6.18 -18.86
CA ASP A 296 29.41 5.24 -19.61
C ASP A 296 28.61 4.15 -20.35
N MET A 297 27.28 4.08 -20.18
CA MET A 297 26.43 3.06 -20.83
C MET A 297 26.10 3.33 -22.31
N LYS A 298 26.81 4.25 -22.98
CA LYS A 298 26.63 4.51 -24.42
C LYS A 298 27.57 3.73 -25.34
N SER A 299 28.46 2.87 -24.84
CA SER A 299 29.50 2.29 -25.71
C SER A 299 29.75 0.79 -25.70
N ASP A 300 29.16 -0.04 -24.83
CA ASP A 300 29.40 -1.50 -24.93
C ASP A 300 28.15 -2.33 -24.66
N SER A 301 27.67 -2.94 -25.74
CA SER A 301 26.57 -3.90 -25.79
C SER A 301 27.08 -5.30 -25.42
N SER A 302 26.83 -5.76 -24.19
CA SER A 302 26.77 -7.18 -23.85
C SER A 302 25.37 -7.55 -23.38
N LEU A 303 24.60 -8.12 -24.32
CA LEU A 303 23.16 -8.43 -24.27
C LEU A 303 22.70 -9.41 -23.16
N GLU A 304 23.59 -9.93 -22.33
CA GLU A 304 23.23 -10.91 -21.28
C GLU A 304 23.06 -10.29 -19.89
N GLU A 305 23.71 -9.17 -19.57
CA GLU A 305 23.46 -8.45 -18.31
C GLU A 305 22.19 -7.55 -18.37
N GLU A 306 21.71 -7.21 -19.57
CA GLU A 306 20.49 -6.41 -19.75
C GLU A 306 19.21 -7.17 -19.37
N LYS A 307 19.19 -8.51 -19.48
CA LYS A 307 17.99 -9.31 -19.24
C LYS A 307 17.61 -9.42 -17.76
N HIS A 308 18.56 -9.36 -16.84
CA HIS A 308 18.24 -9.32 -15.39
C HIS A 308 17.94 -7.90 -14.88
N LYS A 309 18.38 -6.85 -15.59
CA LYS A 309 18.17 -5.43 -15.21
C LYS A 309 16.82 -4.86 -15.69
N SER A 310 16.10 -5.58 -16.57
CA SER A 310 14.86 -5.13 -17.21
C SER A 310 13.60 -5.30 -16.33
N ALA A 311 13.51 -6.34 -15.51
CA ALA A 311 12.27 -6.73 -14.86
C ALA A 311 11.69 -5.76 -13.79
N MET A 312 12.49 -4.85 -13.23
CA MET A 312 12.04 -3.79 -12.29
C MET A 312 11.99 -2.39 -12.94
N ALA A 313 12.50 -2.24 -14.16
CA ALA A 313 12.73 -0.95 -14.80
C ALA A 313 11.47 -0.23 -15.33
N PRO A 314 10.38 -0.85 -15.81
CA PRO A 314 9.39 -0.09 -16.59
C PRO A 314 8.58 0.94 -15.79
N ILE A 315 8.38 0.72 -14.48
CA ILE A 315 7.57 1.61 -13.65
C ILE A 315 8.42 2.73 -12.99
N PHE A 316 9.72 2.50 -12.79
CA PHE A 316 10.59 3.43 -12.05
C PHE A 316 11.81 3.98 -12.84
N SER A 317 12.00 3.55 -14.10
CA SER A 317 13.15 3.99 -14.94
C SER A 317 12.98 5.34 -15.62
N THR A 318 11.84 6.01 -15.47
CA THR A 318 11.59 7.23 -16.24
C THR A 318 12.48 8.38 -15.82
N LEU A 319 12.96 8.47 -14.57
CA LEU A 319 13.77 9.60 -14.05
C LEU A 319 15.29 9.32 -13.92
N ARG A 320 15.91 8.64 -14.88
CA ARG A 320 17.37 8.36 -14.90
C ARG A 320 18.27 9.57 -15.20
N GLU A 321 17.70 10.77 -15.31
CA GLU A 321 18.43 12.01 -15.60
C GLU A 321 17.96 13.12 -14.67
N GLY A 322 18.87 13.88 -14.06
CA GLY A 322 18.51 15.00 -13.19
C GLY A 322 17.62 16.05 -13.86
N LYS A 323 17.66 16.14 -15.20
CA LYS A 323 16.72 16.95 -15.99
C LYS A 323 15.28 16.48 -15.79
N LYS A 324 15.02 15.17 -15.87
CA LYS A 324 13.66 14.64 -15.75
C LYS A 324 13.10 14.82 -14.35
N LEU A 325 13.91 14.65 -13.30
CA LEU A 325 13.46 14.93 -11.92
C LEU A 325 13.17 16.42 -11.72
N ARG A 326 13.98 17.32 -12.30
CA ARG A 326 13.69 18.76 -12.31
C ARG A 326 12.37 19.08 -13.02
N ASP A 327 12.15 18.49 -14.19
CA ASP A 327 10.93 18.68 -14.98
C ASP A 327 9.71 18.14 -14.20
N HIS A 328 9.85 16.98 -13.57
CA HIS A 328 8.79 16.38 -12.73
C HIS A 328 8.44 17.24 -11.51
N LEU A 329 9.44 17.90 -10.94
CA LEU A 329 9.26 18.87 -9.86
C LEU A 329 8.70 20.21 -10.35
N GLY A 330 8.72 20.49 -11.65
CA GLY A 330 8.21 21.72 -12.25
C GLY A 330 9.17 22.90 -12.16
N PHE A 331 10.49 22.67 -12.23
CA PHE A 331 11.44 23.77 -12.40
C PHE A 331 11.28 24.41 -13.77
N GLU A 332 11.24 25.74 -13.82
CA GLU A 332 11.39 26.48 -15.08
C GLU A 332 12.80 26.30 -15.67
N ASP A 333 12.92 26.46 -16.99
CA ASP A 333 14.20 26.41 -17.70
C ASP A 333 15.18 27.44 -17.12
N GLY A 334 16.33 26.97 -16.64
CA GLY A 334 17.34 27.82 -15.99
C GLY A 334 17.01 28.21 -14.53
N GLY A 335 15.86 27.82 -14.00
CA GLY A 335 15.47 28.06 -12.61
C GLY A 335 16.45 27.44 -11.62
N THR A 336 16.89 28.19 -10.61
CA THR A 336 17.82 27.70 -9.57
C THR A 336 17.10 27.30 -8.28
N THR A 337 15.89 27.79 -8.09
CA THR A 337 15.04 27.48 -6.93
C THR A 337 13.58 27.35 -7.33
N LEU A 338 12.84 26.55 -6.58
CA LEU A 338 11.42 26.28 -6.75
C LEU A 338 10.72 26.43 -5.39
N GLU A 339 9.59 27.13 -5.36
CA GLU A 339 8.66 27.03 -4.22
C GLU A 339 7.93 25.70 -4.28
N VAL A 340 8.02 24.92 -3.21
CA VAL A 340 7.43 23.59 -3.15
C VAL A 340 6.08 23.70 -2.49
N LYS A 341 5.06 23.21 -3.19
CA LYS A 341 3.72 23.02 -2.67
C LYS A 341 3.31 21.56 -2.68
N THR A 342 2.25 21.24 -1.94
CA THR A 342 1.59 19.93 -2.01
C THR A 342 0.85 19.78 -3.35
N LYS A 343 1.03 18.64 -4.03
CA LYS A 343 0.25 18.26 -5.23
C LYS A 343 -0.97 17.39 -4.90
N VAL A 344 -1.09 16.96 -3.65
CA VAL A 344 -2.16 16.08 -3.17
C VAL A 344 -2.99 16.83 -2.14
N SER A 345 -4.32 16.72 -2.25
CA SER A 345 -5.23 17.23 -1.24
C SER A 345 -5.11 16.41 0.04
N ALA A 346 -4.79 17.06 1.15
CA ALA A 346 -4.63 16.43 2.46
C ALA A 346 -5.33 17.27 3.53
N ASP A 347 -5.81 16.61 4.58
CA ASP A 347 -6.40 17.31 5.73
C ASP A 347 -5.33 18.00 6.57
N SER A 348 -4.12 17.46 6.59
CA SER A 348 -3.00 18.00 7.36
C SER A 348 -1.68 17.64 6.72
N VAL A 349 -0.77 18.62 6.72
CA VAL A 349 0.62 18.44 6.33
C VAL A 349 1.51 18.55 7.56
N TYR A 350 2.39 17.58 7.74
CA TYR A 350 3.35 17.53 8.82
C TYR A 350 4.76 17.61 8.26
N GLU A 351 5.50 18.67 8.58
CA GLU A 351 6.94 18.64 8.41
C GLU A 351 7.52 17.61 9.38
N ASN A 352 8.36 16.71 8.88
CA ASN A 352 9.03 15.69 9.66
C ASN A 352 10.55 15.91 9.63
N GLY A 353 11.02 16.79 10.50
CA GLY A 353 12.43 16.93 10.85
C GLY A 353 12.95 15.75 11.68
N GLU A 354 14.27 15.71 11.90
CA GLU A 354 14.87 14.72 12.80
C GLU A 354 14.25 14.83 14.21
N GLY A 355 13.78 13.70 14.74
CA GLY A 355 13.18 13.63 16.08
C GLY A 355 11.71 14.05 16.19
N GLU A 356 11.05 14.46 15.10
CA GLU A 356 9.67 14.97 15.17
C GLU A 356 8.58 13.88 15.13
N ALA A 357 8.94 12.62 14.85
CA ALA A 357 7.99 11.52 14.69
C ALA A 357 7.03 11.34 15.88
N ALA A 358 7.51 11.51 17.12
CA ALA A 358 6.66 11.37 18.32
C ALA A 358 5.59 12.48 18.41
N LYS A 359 5.91 13.70 17.99
CA LYS A 359 4.98 14.83 17.96
C LYS A 359 3.93 14.63 16.88
N ILE A 360 4.32 14.16 15.71
CA ILE A 360 3.40 13.84 14.61
C ILE A 360 2.46 12.69 15.03
N ALA A 361 3.02 11.62 15.60
CA ALA A 361 2.26 10.50 16.15
C ALA A 361 1.21 10.95 17.16
N GLY A 362 1.58 11.80 18.12
CA GLY A 362 0.63 12.34 19.11
C GLY A 362 -0.52 13.11 18.47
N LYS A 363 -0.25 13.96 17.47
CA LYS A 363 -1.32 14.70 16.76
C LYS A 363 -2.28 13.77 16.01
N ILE A 364 -1.76 12.73 15.35
CA ILE A 364 -2.58 11.74 14.65
C ILE A 364 -3.42 10.94 15.66
N TYR A 365 -2.81 10.52 16.77
CA TYR A 365 -3.51 9.76 17.81
C TYR A 365 -4.61 10.60 18.48
N ASP A 366 -4.33 11.85 18.84
CA ASP A 366 -5.32 12.78 19.40
C ASP A 366 -6.51 12.96 18.45
N TRP A 367 -6.26 13.07 17.14
CA TRP A 367 -7.32 13.16 16.15
C TRP A 367 -8.17 11.88 16.12
N ILE A 368 -7.54 10.70 16.13
CA ILE A 368 -8.24 9.41 16.19
C ILE A 368 -9.13 9.34 17.45
N SER A 369 -8.57 9.65 18.62
CA SER A 369 -9.29 9.62 19.90
C SER A 369 -10.48 10.57 19.89
N GLN A 370 -10.33 11.80 19.40
CA GLN A 370 -11.44 12.75 19.30
C GLN A 370 -12.56 12.26 18.39
N LYS A 371 -12.24 11.59 17.26
CA LYS A 371 -13.26 11.00 16.38
C LYS A 371 -13.93 9.80 17.04
N MET A 372 -13.19 9.01 17.79
CA MET A 372 -13.70 7.85 18.54
C MET A 372 -14.53 8.22 19.77
N GLU A 373 -14.38 9.43 20.31
CA GLU A 373 -15.20 9.94 21.43
C GLU A 373 -16.52 10.54 20.94
N LYS A 374 -16.48 11.37 19.88
CA LYS A 374 -17.69 11.98 19.28
C LYS A 374 -18.69 10.94 18.80
N THR A 375 -18.21 9.75 18.48
CA THR A 375 -19.02 8.64 18.05
C THR A 375 -19.69 7.87 19.19
N LYS A 376 -19.18 7.98 20.43
CA LYS A 376 -19.78 7.35 21.61
C LYS A 376 -20.94 8.16 22.19
N GLU A 377 -21.05 9.44 21.89
CA GLU A 377 -22.20 10.24 22.27
C GLU A 377 -23.42 9.78 21.46
N PRO A 378 -24.47 9.21 22.09
CA PRO A 378 -25.65 8.78 21.36
C PRO A 378 -26.32 10.01 20.74
N SER A 379 -26.33 10.11 19.41
CA SER A 379 -26.94 11.23 18.68
C SER A 379 -28.48 11.21 18.68
N TRP A 380 -29.10 10.57 19.67
CA TRP A 380 -30.53 10.69 19.92
C TRP A 380 -30.79 12.01 20.65
N LYS A 381 -30.80 13.12 19.92
CA LYS A 381 -31.71 14.21 20.30
C LYS A 381 -33.11 13.66 20.05
N ILE A 382 -33.75 13.15 21.11
CA ILE A 382 -35.20 12.99 21.10
C ILE A 382 -35.75 14.41 20.98
N ILE A 383 -36.04 14.84 19.74
CA ILE A 383 -36.87 16.01 19.51
C ILE A 383 -38.28 15.57 19.89
N LEU A 384 -38.60 15.66 21.17
CA LEU A 384 -39.99 15.65 21.61
C LEU A 384 -40.61 16.94 21.08
N ASN A 385 -41.15 16.89 19.87
CA ASN A 385 -42.16 17.84 19.45
C ASN A 385 -43.36 17.64 20.38
N ARG A 386 -43.38 18.38 21.49
CA ARG A 386 -44.62 18.72 22.17
C ARG A 386 -45.39 19.62 21.20
N THR A 387 -46.16 19.02 20.30
CA THR A 387 -47.38 19.67 19.81
C THR A 387 -48.34 19.70 20.99
N SER A 388 -48.33 20.83 21.69
CA SER A 388 -49.37 21.22 22.63
C SER A 388 -50.72 21.27 21.90
N GLU A 389 -51.69 20.61 22.50
CA GLU A 389 -53.08 21.03 22.60
C GLU A 389 -53.95 20.97 21.34
N SER A 390 -54.65 19.84 21.25
CA SER A 390 -56.02 19.74 20.77
C SER A 390 -56.91 20.80 21.44
N LYS A 391 -57.49 21.70 20.65
CA LYS A 391 -58.77 22.32 20.98
C LYS A 391 -59.88 21.50 20.33
N ASP A 392 -60.43 20.58 21.10
CA ASP A 392 -61.81 20.15 20.92
C ASP A 392 -62.69 21.31 21.41
N ASP A 393 -63.37 21.98 20.49
CA ASP A 393 -64.49 22.87 20.80
C ASP A 393 -65.77 22.13 20.37
N SER A 394 -66.40 21.52 21.36
CA SER A 394 -67.71 20.90 21.28
C SER A 394 -68.77 21.94 20.95
N THR A 395 -69.40 21.83 19.78
CA THR A 395 -70.69 22.50 19.52
C THR A 395 -71.80 21.48 19.71
N ILE A 396 -72.40 21.45 20.91
CA ILE A 396 -73.74 20.92 21.13
C ILE A 396 -74.55 22.04 21.78
N THR A 397 -75.54 22.54 21.04
CA THR A 397 -76.63 23.34 21.62
C THR A 397 -77.95 22.80 21.07
N ARG A 398 -78.74 22.25 22.01
CA ARG A 398 -80.16 21.86 22.00
C ARG A 398 -80.62 20.75 21.07
#